data_AF-A0A227I155-F1
#
_entry.id   AF-A0A227I155-F1
#
_cell.length_a   1.000
_cell.length_b   1.000
_cell.length_c   1.000
_cell.angle_alpha   90.00
_cell.angle_beta   90.00
_cell.angle_gamma   90.00
#
_symmetry.space_group_name_H-M   'P 1'
#
loop_
_entity.id
_entity.type
_entity.pdbx_description
1 polymer ?
#
loop_
_entity_poly.entity_id
_entity_poly.type
_entity_poly.pdbx_seq_one_letter_code
_entity_poly.pdbx_strand_id
1 'polypeptide(L)' 'TGDFYTGCPTWHPQKLADGTPMEEQFPSSEWPFSLTNFKSNIHSAVSNLSPRLNSIKGVNPVYIHPIDAERAGIKTG' A
#
# COMPACT_ATOMS: atom_id res chain seq x y z
N THR A 1 28.18 4.79 17.47
CA THR A 1 28.46 5.66 16.33
C THR A 1 27.13 6.18 15.82
N GLY A 2 27.00 7.48 15.56
CA GLY A 2 25.75 8.06 15.03
C GLY A 2 25.83 8.18 13.51
N ASP A 3 24.68 8.08 12.84
CA ASP A 3 24.60 8.30 11.39
C ASP A 3 24.52 9.78 11.06
N PHE A 4 25.14 10.18 9.94
CA PHE A 4 25.02 11.53 9.43
C PHE A 4 23.67 11.69 8.70
N TYR A 5 22.79 12.53 9.26
CA TYR A 5 21.52 12.89 8.64
C TYR A 5 21.64 14.22 7.88
N THR A 6 20.94 14.34 6.76
CA THR A 6 20.89 15.54 5.93
C THR A 6 20.26 16.72 6.68
N GLY A 7 20.96 17.86 6.74
CA GLY A 7 20.48 19.06 7.45
C GLY A 7 19.55 19.97 6.63
N CYS A 8 19.36 19.68 5.34
CA CYS A 8 18.52 20.43 4.42
C CYS A 8 17.59 19.47 3.66
N PRO A 9 16.39 19.92 3.22
CA PRO A 9 15.51 19.11 2.38
C PRO A 9 16.25 18.53 1.19
N THR A 10 16.25 17.20 1.08
CA THR A 10 16.97 16.44 0.06
C THR A 10 16.08 15.30 -0.40
N TRP A 11 16.21 14.91 -1.67
CA TRP A 11 15.52 13.74 -2.18
C TRP A 11 16.08 12.46 -1.55
N HIS A 12 15.19 11.58 -1.13
CA HIS A 12 15.53 10.24 -0.65
C HIS A 12 14.64 9.21 -1.36
N PRO A 13 15.18 8.03 -1.73
CA PRO A 13 14.36 6.96 -2.26
C PRO A 13 13.43 6.41 -1.17
N GLN A 14 12.40 5.66 -1.59
CA GLN A 14 11.60 4.89 -0.65
C GLN A 14 12.47 3.80 -0.02
N LYS A 15 12.46 3.73 1.31
CA LYS A 15 13.29 2.82 2.09
C LYS A 15 12.52 2.27 3.28
N LEU A 16 12.92 1.08 3.72
CA LEU A 16 12.44 0.45 4.93
C LEU A 16 12.97 1.16 6.17
N ALA A 17 12.46 0.77 7.34
CA ALA A 17 12.80 1.39 8.62
C ALA A 17 14.30 1.26 8.96
N ASP A 18 14.97 0.24 8.44
CA ASP A 18 16.41 -0.01 8.57
C ASP A 18 17.27 0.73 7.53
N GLY A 19 16.63 1.41 6.56
CA GLY A 19 17.30 2.12 5.49
C GLY A 19 17.44 1.35 4.17
N THR A 20 17.09 0.07 4.13
CA THR A 20 17.13 -0.75 2.91
C THR A 20 16.18 -0.18 1.85
N PRO A 21 16.63 0.10 0.60
CA PRO A 21 15.75 0.57 -0.47
C PRO A 21 14.60 -0.40 -0.73
N MET A 22 13.39 0.12 -0.96
CA MET A 22 12.22 -0.72 -1.25
C MET A 22 12.42 -1.60 -2.48
N GLU A 23 13.07 -1.08 -3.52
CA GLU A 23 13.35 -1.80 -4.78
C GLU A 23 14.37 -2.93 -4.62
N GLU A 24 15.23 -2.86 -3.58
CA GLU A 24 16.18 -3.93 -3.27
C GLU A 24 15.47 -5.09 -2.55
N GLN A 25 14.64 -4.79 -1.55
CA GLN A 25 13.88 -5.82 -0.83
C GLN A 25 12.73 -6.41 -1.66
N PHE A 26 12.09 -5.60 -2.50
CA PHE A 26 10.92 -5.96 -3.30
C PHE A 26 11.16 -5.62 -4.77
N PRO A 27 12.00 -6.40 -5.47
CA PRO A 27 12.33 -6.13 -6.86
C PRO A 27 11.10 -6.31 -7.76
N SER A 28 10.95 -5.45 -8.77
CA SER A 28 9.78 -5.45 -9.66
C SER A 28 9.63 -6.72 -10.51
N SER A 29 10.71 -7.49 -10.67
CA SER A 29 10.68 -8.82 -11.30
C SER A 29 9.86 -9.84 -10.50
N GLU A 30 9.77 -9.67 -9.18
CA GLU A 30 9.01 -10.54 -8.28
C GLU A 30 7.73 -9.85 -7.76
N TRP A 31 7.80 -8.53 -7.57
CA TRP A 31 6.75 -7.69 -7.01
C TRP A 31 6.36 -6.59 -8.01
N PRO A 32 5.56 -6.89 -9.05
CA PRO A 32 5.34 -5.99 -10.17
C PRO A 32 4.42 -4.79 -9.85
N PHE A 33 3.89 -4.69 -8.63
CA PHE A 33 2.95 -3.65 -8.22
C PHE A 33 3.45 -2.89 -7.00
N SER A 34 3.29 -1.57 -7.02
CA SER A 34 3.44 -0.73 -5.83
C SER A 34 2.12 -0.62 -5.07
N LEU A 35 2.18 -0.70 -3.74
CA LEU A 35 1.01 -0.54 -2.88
C LEU A 35 0.83 0.91 -2.45
N THR A 36 -0.38 1.45 -2.60
CA THR A 36 -0.78 2.71 -1.97
C THR A 36 -1.93 2.47 -1.00
N ASN A 37 -1.73 2.91 0.25
CA ASN A 37 -2.77 2.92 1.27
C ASN A 37 -3.54 4.24 1.21
N PHE A 38 -4.85 4.17 1.43
CA PHE A 38 -5.65 5.32 1.83
C PHE A 38 -6.60 4.94 2.97
N LYS A 39 -6.96 5.93 3.79
CA LYS A 39 -8.01 5.76 4.79
C LYS A 39 -9.36 5.88 4.13
N SER A 40 -10.25 4.92 4.38
CA SER A 40 -11.65 5.06 4.00
C SER A 40 -12.27 6.22 4.77
N ASN A 41 -13.16 6.96 4.10
CA ASN A 41 -13.95 8.03 4.69
C ASN A 41 -15.00 7.54 5.71
N ILE A 42 -15.37 6.26 5.66
CA ILE A 42 -16.42 5.69 6.52
C ILE A 42 -15.95 4.51 7.37
N HIS A 43 -14.80 3.90 7.03
CA HIS A 43 -14.29 2.70 7.69
C HIS A 43 -12.88 2.88 8.25
N SER A 44 -12.66 2.29 9.42
CA SER A 44 -11.36 2.04 10.02
C SER A 44 -11.17 0.54 10.24
N ALA A 45 -10.00 0.15 10.77
CA ALA A 45 -9.65 -1.25 11.02
C ALA A 45 -10.64 -2.01 11.94
N VAL A 46 -11.48 -1.30 12.71
CA VAL A 46 -12.44 -1.91 13.66
C VAL A 46 -13.90 -1.70 13.26
N SER A 47 -14.18 -0.98 12.16
CA SER A 47 -15.56 -0.67 11.75
C SER A 47 -16.36 -1.91 11.37
N ASN A 48 -15.70 -2.99 10.95
CA ASN A 48 -16.31 -4.27 10.64
C ASN A 48 -16.96 -4.96 11.85
N LEU A 49 -16.56 -4.59 13.09
CA LEU A 49 -17.15 -5.11 14.33
C LEU A 49 -18.55 -4.54 14.61
N SER A 50 -18.91 -3.41 14.01
CA SER A 50 -20.25 -2.84 14.11
C SER A 50 -21.13 -3.39 12.98
N PRO A 51 -22.22 -4.12 13.29
CA PRO A 51 -23.13 -4.62 12.25
C PRO A 51 -23.70 -3.51 11.36
N ARG A 52 -23.90 -2.31 11.93
CA ARG A 52 -24.42 -1.14 11.21
C ARG A 52 -23.41 -0.51 10.26
N LEU A 53 -22.13 -0.45 10.62
CA LEU A 53 -21.09 0.06 9.70
C LEU A 53 -20.73 -0.99 8.65
N ASN A 54 -20.77 -2.27 9.02
CA ASN A 54 -20.57 -3.37 8.10
C ASN A 54 -21.65 -3.38 7.00
N SER A 55 -22.92 -3.16 7.35
CA SER A 55 -24.01 -3.12 6.36
C SER A 55 -23.89 -1.99 5.33
N ILE A 56 -23.13 -0.92 5.63
CA ILE A 56 -22.87 0.18 4.68
C ILE A 56 -21.79 -0.19 3.65
N LYS A 57 -20.73 -0.89 4.07
CA LYS A 57 -19.62 -1.30 3.19
C LYS A 57 -19.02 -2.63 3.65
N GLY A 58 -19.70 -3.74 3.40
CA GLY A 58 -19.26 -5.06 3.90
C GLY A 58 -18.00 -5.65 3.25
N VAL A 59 -17.39 -4.95 2.28
CA VAL A 59 -16.26 -5.43 1.49
C VAL A 59 -15.03 -4.51 1.62
N ASN A 60 -13.86 -5.12 1.62
CA ASN A 60 -12.57 -4.43 1.60
C ASN A 60 -11.80 -4.79 0.31
N PRO A 61 -12.18 -4.21 -0.84
CA PRO A 61 -11.52 -4.52 -2.09
C PRO A 61 -10.10 -3.93 -2.14
N VAL A 62 -9.24 -4.60 -2.89
CA VAL A 62 -8.02 -3.98 -3.41
C VAL A 62 -8.38 -3.33 -4.74
N TYR A 63 -8.05 -2.05 -4.88
CA TYR A 63 -8.26 -1.32 -6.13
C TYR A 63 -7.02 -1.47 -7.02
N ILE A 64 -7.25 -1.86 -8.27
CA ILE A 64 -6.22 -2.04 -9.29
C ILE A 64 -6.70 -1.41 -10.60
N HIS A 65 -5.78 -0.89 -11.40
CA HIS A 65 -6.11 -0.36 -12.72
C HIS A 65 -6.60 -1.48 -13.65
N PRO A 66 -7.65 -1.28 -14.48
CA PRO A 66 -8.21 -2.35 -15.30
C PRO A 66 -7.22 -3.04 -16.24
N ILE A 67 -6.30 -2.27 -16.85
CA ILE A 67 -5.25 -2.83 -17.73
C ILE A 67 -4.31 -3.76 -16.97
N ASP A 68 -3.94 -3.40 -15.74
CA ASP A 68 -3.05 -4.21 -14.92
C ASP A 68 -3.76 -5.46 -14.40
N ALA A 69 -5.05 -5.34 -14.06
CA ALA A 69 -5.89 -6.48 -13.72
C ALA A 69 -6.00 -7.47 -14.88
N GLU A 70 -6.24 -6.98 -16.10
CA GLU A 70 -6.30 -7.82 -17.31
C GLU A 70 -4.98 -8.56 -17.54
N ARG A 71 -3.85 -7.84 -17.50
CA ARG A 71 -2.50 -8.44 -17.65
C ARG A 71 -2.20 -9.50 -16.60
N ALA A 72 -2.69 -9.30 -15.37
CA ALA A 72 -2.54 -10.23 -14.26
C ALA A 72 -3.61 -11.33 -14.22
N GLY A 73 -4.60 -11.33 -15.13
CA GLY A 73 -5.70 -12.29 -15.13
C GLY A 73 -6.67 -12.14 -13.94
N ILE A 74 -6.70 -10.96 -13.31
CA ILE A 74 -7.52 -10.66 -12.13
C ILE A 74 -8.92 -10.18 -12.56
N LYS A 75 -9.95 -10.62 -11.84
CA LYS A 75 -11.34 -10.19 -12.02
C LYS A 75 -11.96 -9.79 -10.69
N THR A 76 -12.98 -8.95 -10.73
CA THR A 76 -13.80 -8.63 -9.56
C THR A 76 -14.61 -9.85 -9.14
N GLY A 77 -14.55 -10.23 -7.86
CA GLY A 77 -15.38 -11.31 -7.29
C GLY A 77 -14.62 -12.13 -6.26
#